data_AF-Q84B76-F1
#
_entry.id   AF-Q84B76-F1
#
_cell.length_a   1.000
_cell.length_b   1.000
_cell.length_c   1.000
_cell.angle_alpha   90.00
_cell.angle_beta   90.00
_cell.angle_gamma   90.00
#
_symmetry.space_group_name_H-M   'P 1'
#
loop_
_entity.id
_entity.type
_entity.pdbx_description
1 polymer ?
#
loop_
_entity_poly.entity_id
_entity_poly.type
_entity_poly.pdbx_seq_one_letter_code
_entity_poly.pdbx_strand_id
1 'polypeptide(L)'
;MLIIISVFVNLVFLVTLLAFQVDLGAFFGVQTNPTTISLLKDLVMPISTAFFGAALGAYLAYKFSIRQMLKIESKKDHSILLNSFYVMSAQINELLDYKVCILKPNYNEKLRATAIMWCLDSGIMKELVNSEVGYVLAKYKELPVYKAMAKGQNSYQKSISLIQRRNELYDSYRTSLDKKVKMGNNIGIHLIVEHFGYNNLCRLYDTTEKMIESVDETIINLNKSLDCIAQTMNKHFPDDEYTNLESFTKSGYEDIFERCPKPMICNLQELMKIMDSNIR
;
A
#
# COMPACT_ATOMS: atom_id res chain seq x y z
N MET A 1 41.93 3.79 -6.07
CA MET A 1 42.58 2.57 -5.54
C MET A 1 42.66 1.44 -6.58
N LEU A 2 41.57 1.02 -7.22
CA LEU A 2 41.59 -0.08 -8.22
C LEU A 2 42.42 0.19 -9.49
N ILE A 3 42.44 1.44 -9.99
CA ILE A 3 43.31 1.83 -11.13
C ILE A 3 44.79 1.67 -10.77
N ILE A 4 45.15 2.03 -9.53
CA ILE A 4 46.53 1.90 -9.02
C ILE A 4 46.91 0.42 -8.92
N ILE A 5 46.00 -0.45 -8.49
CA ILE A 5 46.22 -1.91 -8.43
C ILE A 5 46.39 -2.49 -9.84
N SER A 6 45.59 -2.09 -10.83
CA SER A 6 45.75 -2.56 -12.21
C SER A 6 47.06 -2.09 -12.84
N VAL A 7 47.45 -0.83 -12.63
CA VAL A 7 48.75 -0.31 -13.09
C VAL A 7 49.89 -1.04 -12.39
N PHE A 8 49.78 -1.29 -11.09
CA PHE A 8 50.79 -2.00 -10.31
C PHE A 8 50.92 -3.46 -10.75
N VAL A 9 49.82 -4.19 -10.97
CA VAL A 9 49.84 -5.57 -11.45
C VAL A 9 50.40 -5.66 -12.86
N ASN A 10 50.07 -4.73 -13.75
CA ASN A 10 50.68 -4.67 -15.09
C ASN A 10 52.19 -4.37 -15.01
N LEU A 11 52.60 -3.49 -14.10
CA LEU A 11 54.01 -3.16 -13.91
C LEU A 11 54.79 -4.34 -13.31
N VAL A 12 54.21 -5.06 -12.34
CA VAL A 12 54.80 -6.29 -11.77
C VAL A 12 54.87 -7.39 -12.83
N PHE A 13 53.81 -7.59 -13.62
CA PHE A 13 53.77 -8.58 -14.69
C PHE A 13 54.83 -8.29 -15.76
N LEU A 14 54.99 -7.01 -16.13
CA LEU A 14 56.00 -6.53 -17.07
C LEU A 14 57.42 -6.71 -16.52
N VAL A 15 57.65 -6.40 -15.24
CA VAL A 15 58.93 -6.64 -14.56
C VAL A 15 59.25 -8.12 -14.50
N THR A 16 58.27 -9.00 -14.22
CA THR A 16 58.49 -10.45 -14.23
C THR A 16 58.76 -10.99 -15.63
N LEU A 17 58.08 -10.50 -16.67
CA LEU A 17 58.35 -10.89 -18.07
C LEU A 17 59.77 -10.48 -18.50
N LEU A 18 60.21 -9.28 -18.08
CA LEU A 18 61.58 -8.82 -18.31
C LEU A 18 62.61 -9.62 -17.51
N ALA A 19 62.28 -9.98 -16.26
CA ALA A 19 63.16 -10.77 -15.40
C ALA A 19 63.35 -12.21 -15.92
N PHE A 20 62.30 -12.81 -16.50
CA PHE A 20 62.34 -14.16 -17.08
C PHE A 20 62.68 -14.17 -18.58
N GLN A 21 63.06 -13.04 -19.17
CA GLN A 21 63.39 -12.91 -20.59
C GLN A 21 64.49 -13.89 -21.05
N VAL A 22 65.51 -14.08 -20.20
CA VAL A 22 66.67 -14.94 -20.50
C VAL A 22 66.28 -16.42 -20.46
N ASP A 23 65.47 -16.81 -19.46
CA ASP A 23 65.02 -18.19 -19.28
C ASP A 23 63.95 -18.60 -20.29
N LEU A 24 63.06 -17.67 -20.69
CA LEU A 24 62.07 -17.91 -21.74
C LEU A 24 62.73 -18.09 -23.12
N GLY A 25 63.79 -17.33 -23.42
CA GLY A 25 64.57 -17.52 -24.66
C GLY A 25 65.20 -18.91 -24.76
N ALA A 26 65.69 -19.43 -23.63
CA ALA A 26 66.21 -20.80 -23.54
C ALA A 26 65.11 -21.87 -23.67
N PHE A 27 63.93 -21.63 -23.09
CA PHE A 27 62.81 -22.60 -23.09
C PHE A 27 62.17 -22.78 -24.48
N PHE A 28 62.13 -21.73 -25.31
CA PHE A 28 61.57 -21.80 -26.66
C PHE A 28 62.61 -22.13 -27.76
N GLY A 29 63.88 -22.35 -27.39
CA GLY A 29 64.93 -22.71 -28.34
C GLY A 29 65.30 -21.61 -29.35
N VAL A 30 64.91 -20.36 -29.10
CA VAL A 30 65.14 -19.22 -29.99
C VAL A 30 66.35 -18.45 -29.48
N GLN A 31 67.47 -18.49 -30.21
CA GLN A 31 68.61 -17.61 -29.94
C GLN A 31 68.11 -16.16 -29.91
N THR A 32 68.36 -15.49 -28.79
CA THR A 32 67.82 -14.17 -28.46
C THR A 32 68.39 -13.08 -29.36
N ASN A 33 67.84 -12.95 -30.57
CA ASN A 33 68.07 -11.77 -31.40
C ASN A 33 67.18 -10.62 -30.91
N PRO A 34 67.67 -9.37 -30.90
CA PRO A 34 66.92 -8.20 -30.42
C PRO A 34 65.62 -7.97 -31.21
N THR A 35 65.53 -8.45 -32.45
CA THR A 35 64.34 -8.37 -33.33
C THR A 35 63.21 -9.29 -32.89
N THR A 36 63.50 -10.52 -32.44
CA THR A 36 62.48 -11.45 -31.90
C THR A 36 61.91 -11.00 -30.55
N ILE A 37 62.72 -10.31 -29.74
CA ILE A 37 62.29 -9.72 -28.46
C ILE A 37 61.37 -8.52 -28.71
N SER A 38 61.67 -7.68 -29.72
CA SER A 38 60.76 -6.60 -30.15
C SER A 38 59.42 -7.17 -30.59
N LEU A 39 59.41 -8.19 -31.45
CA LEU A 39 58.17 -8.81 -31.94
C LEU A 39 57.32 -9.41 -30.81
N LEU A 40 57.94 -10.06 -29.81
CA LEU A 40 57.20 -10.58 -28.66
C LEU A 40 56.60 -9.44 -27.82
N LYS A 41 57.35 -8.36 -27.59
CA LYS A 41 56.85 -7.17 -26.89
C LYS A 41 55.71 -6.50 -27.66
N ASP A 42 55.87 -6.35 -28.97
CA ASP A 42 54.92 -5.68 -29.87
C ASP A 42 53.66 -6.52 -30.12
N LEU A 43 53.69 -7.84 -29.90
CA LEU A 43 52.52 -8.71 -30.02
C LEU A 43 51.85 -8.98 -28.65
N VAL A 44 52.63 -9.28 -27.62
CA VAL A 44 52.12 -9.70 -26.30
C VAL A 44 51.61 -8.51 -25.49
N MET A 45 52.22 -7.31 -25.59
CA MET A 45 51.69 -6.14 -24.88
C MET A 45 50.31 -5.72 -25.39
N PRO A 46 50.05 -5.57 -26.71
CA PRO A 46 48.71 -5.22 -27.19
C PRO A 46 47.68 -6.30 -26.88
N ILE A 47 48.04 -7.59 -26.99
CA ILE A 47 47.13 -8.69 -26.67
C ILE A 47 46.80 -8.69 -25.17
N SER A 48 47.80 -8.65 -24.29
CA SER A 48 47.56 -8.62 -22.84
C SER A 48 46.78 -7.38 -22.41
N THR A 49 47.12 -6.19 -22.90
CA THR A 49 46.37 -4.96 -22.59
C THR A 49 44.95 -4.99 -23.13
N ALA A 50 44.70 -5.56 -24.31
CA ALA A 50 43.35 -5.75 -24.84
C ALA A 50 42.53 -6.75 -24.01
N PHE A 51 43.12 -7.90 -23.64
CA PHE A 51 42.43 -8.91 -22.82
C PHE A 51 42.17 -8.43 -21.39
N PHE A 52 43.17 -7.85 -20.71
CA PHE A 52 43.00 -7.33 -19.35
C PHE A 52 42.13 -6.07 -19.33
N GLY A 53 42.24 -5.20 -20.34
CA GLY A 53 41.37 -4.04 -20.51
C GLY A 53 39.92 -4.44 -20.72
N ALA A 54 39.66 -5.45 -21.56
CA ALA A 54 38.32 -6.00 -21.77
C ALA A 54 37.78 -6.70 -20.52
N ALA A 55 38.60 -7.50 -19.81
CA ALA A 55 38.19 -8.15 -18.57
C ALA A 55 37.85 -7.15 -17.46
N LEU A 56 38.66 -6.10 -17.30
CA LEU A 56 38.41 -5.03 -16.34
C LEU A 56 37.18 -4.19 -16.74
N GLY A 57 37.03 -3.90 -18.03
CA GLY A 57 35.85 -3.24 -18.58
C GLY A 57 34.57 -4.04 -18.34
N ALA A 58 34.60 -5.36 -18.58
CA ALA A 58 33.49 -6.27 -18.32
C ALA A 58 33.15 -6.35 -16.82
N TYR A 59 34.16 -6.43 -15.94
CA TYR A 59 33.95 -6.43 -14.49
C TYR A 59 33.32 -5.11 -14.01
N LEU A 60 33.81 -3.96 -14.49
CA LEU A 60 33.23 -2.66 -14.16
C LEU A 60 31.80 -2.53 -14.70
N ALA A 61 31.56 -2.92 -15.95
CA ALA A 61 30.23 -2.93 -16.55
C ALA A 61 29.26 -3.82 -15.76
N TYR A 62 29.69 -5.00 -15.35
CA TYR A 62 28.91 -5.89 -14.49
C TYR A 62 28.59 -5.24 -13.14
N LYS A 63 29.57 -4.62 -12.48
CA LYS A 63 29.36 -3.94 -11.20
C LYS A 63 28.43 -2.72 -11.33
N PHE A 64 28.54 -1.95 -12.41
CA PHE A 64 27.63 -0.86 -12.72
C PHE A 64 26.22 -1.38 -13.02
N SER A 65 26.10 -2.48 -13.76
CA SER A 65 24.83 -3.14 -14.06
C SER A 65 24.12 -3.60 -12.78
N ILE A 66 24.81 -4.27 -11.85
CA ILE A 66 24.24 -4.64 -10.54
C ILE A 66 23.74 -3.41 -9.79
N ARG A 67 24.56 -2.35 -9.71
CA ARG A 67 24.16 -1.12 -9.02
C ARG A 67 22.92 -0.49 -9.65
N GLN A 68 22.84 -0.49 -10.98
CA GLN A 68 21.69 0.03 -11.70
C GLN A 68 20.45 -0.84 -11.47
N MET A 69 20.58 -2.17 -11.50
CA MET A 69 19.49 -3.09 -11.18
C MET A 69 18.95 -2.87 -9.76
N LEU A 70 19.83 -2.76 -8.76
CA LEU A 70 19.44 -2.48 -7.38
C LEU A 70 18.70 -1.13 -7.24
N LYS A 71 19.16 -0.09 -7.97
CA LYS A 71 18.47 1.21 -7.99
C LYS A 71 17.08 1.11 -8.64
N ILE A 72 16.95 0.37 -9.75
CA ILE A 72 15.67 0.17 -10.43
C ILE A 72 14.71 -0.61 -9.52
N GLU A 73 15.20 -1.66 -8.87
CA GLU A 73 14.42 -2.47 -7.93
C GLU A 73 13.96 -1.64 -6.74
N SER A 74 14.86 -0.82 -6.15
CA SER A 74 14.50 0.12 -5.08
C SER A 74 13.43 1.12 -5.49
N LYS A 75 13.51 1.66 -6.71
CA LYS A 75 12.47 2.55 -7.27
C LYS A 75 11.14 1.84 -7.48
N LYS A 76 11.16 0.57 -7.92
CA LYS A 76 9.95 -0.26 -8.06
C LYS A 76 9.32 -0.49 -6.68
N ASP A 77 10.10 -0.90 -5.70
CA ASP A 77 9.65 -1.13 -4.32
C ASP A 77 9.00 0.13 -3.73
N HIS A 78 9.66 1.28 -3.88
CA HIS A 78 9.12 2.57 -3.46
C HIS A 78 7.79 2.90 -4.15
N SER A 79 7.72 2.72 -5.47
CA SER A 79 6.49 2.97 -6.25
C SER A 79 5.33 2.08 -5.80
N ILE A 80 5.58 0.81 -5.44
CA ILE A 80 4.56 -0.10 -4.92
C ILE A 80 4.03 0.39 -3.56
N LEU A 81 4.93 0.78 -2.66
CA LEU A 81 4.54 1.31 -1.34
C LEU A 81 3.76 2.62 -1.47
N LEU A 82 4.23 3.52 -2.34
CA LEU A 82 3.57 4.79 -2.62
C LEU A 82 2.16 4.59 -3.22
N ASN A 83 2.02 3.70 -4.20
CA ASN A 83 0.70 3.37 -4.75
C ASN A 83 -0.23 2.79 -3.68
N SER A 84 0.30 1.88 -2.84
CA SER A 84 -0.47 1.29 -1.75
C SER A 84 -0.93 2.33 -0.73
N PHE A 85 -0.10 3.33 -0.44
CA PHE A 85 -0.46 4.48 0.38
C PHE A 85 -1.60 5.28 -0.23
N TYR A 86 -1.51 5.63 -1.51
CA TYR A 86 -2.57 6.40 -2.18
C TYR A 86 -3.90 5.64 -2.24
N VAL A 87 -3.88 4.34 -2.52
CA VAL A 87 -5.08 3.50 -2.50
C VAL A 87 -5.72 3.50 -1.10
N MET A 88 -4.94 3.28 -0.05
CA MET A 88 -5.47 3.32 1.33
C MET A 88 -5.94 4.73 1.74
N SER A 89 -5.28 5.77 1.26
CA SER A 89 -5.68 7.16 1.49
C SER A 89 -7.01 7.48 0.79
N ALA A 90 -7.24 6.94 -0.41
CA ALA A 90 -8.53 7.07 -1.09
C ALA A 90 -9.64 6.35 -0.33
N GLN A 91 -9.37 5.12 0.14
CA GLN A 91 -10.33 4.32 0.93
C GLN A 91 -10.71 5.00 2.25
N ILE A 92 -9.76 5.60 2.96
CA ILE A 92 -10.08 6.32 4.20
C ILE A 92 -10.89 7.58 3.90
N ASN A 93 -10.54 8.34 2.85
CA ASN A 93 -11.26 9.54 2.46
C ASN A 93 -12.72 9.22 2.09
N GLU A 94 -12.96 8.14 1.36
CA GLU A 94 -14.32 7.69 1.02
C GLU A 94 -15.16 7.42 2.30
N LEU A 95 -14.58 6.72 3.27
CA LEU A 95 -15.26 6.45 4.54
C LEU A 95 -15.44 7.69 5.41
N LEU A 96 -14.50 8.64 5.37
CA LEU A 96 -14.60 9.92 6.07
C LEU A 96 -15.72 10.77 5.46
N ASP A 97 -15.79 10.87 4.13
CA ASP A 97 -16.85 11.57 3.43
C ASP A 97 -18.21 10.94 3.75
N TYR A 98 -18.29 9.60 3.74
CA TYR A 98 -19.48 8.88 4.16
C TYR A 98 -19.87 9.22 5.61
N LYS A 99 -18.90 9.19 6.53
CA LYS A 99 -19.14 9.49 7.95
C LYS A 99 -19.61 10.92 8.15
N VAL A 100 -18.97 11.90 7.53
CA VAL A 100 -19.27 13.34 7.70
C VAL A 100 -20.61 13.71 7.06
N CYS A 101 -20.87 13.24 5.84
CA CYS A 101 -22.05 13.63 5.09
C CYS A 101 -23.32 12.88 5.51
N ILE A 102 -23.20 11.61 5.93
CA ILE A 102 -24.36 10.72 6.09
C ILE A 102 -24.55 10.31 7.55
N LEU A 103 -23.48 9.92 8.25
CA LEU A 103 -23.60 9.39 9.61
C LEU A 103 -23.68 10.49 10.67
N LYS A 104 -22.72 11.44 10.65
CA LYS A 104 -22.56 12.49 11.66
C LYS A 104 -23.82 13.35 11.88
N PRO A 105 -24.57 13.77 10.85
CA PRO A 105 -25.81 14.52 11.03
C PRO A 105 -26.87 13.76 11.84
N ASN A 106 -26.81 12.43 11.84
CA ASN A 106 -27.81 11.55 12.41
C ASN A 106 -27.35 10.89 13.73
N TYR A 107 -26.23 11.32 14.33
CA TYR A 107 -25.68 10.69 15.55
C TYR A 107 -26.61 10.76 16.75
N ASN A 108 -27.34 11.86 16.89
CA ASN A 108 -28.22 12.12 18.02
C ASN A 108 -29.65 11.61 17.80
N GLU A 109 -29.93 11.03 16.63
CA GLU A 109 -31.25 10.49 16.32
C GLU A 109 -31.49 9.19 17.11
N LYS A 110 -32.64 9.10 17.79
CA LYS A 110 -33.01 7.90 18.55
C LYS A 110 -33.10 6.67 17.66
N LEU A 111 -33.57 6.85 16.42
CA LEU A 111 -33.80 5.76 15.46
C LEU A 111 -33.03 6.02 14.15
N ARG A 112 -31.71 5.90 14.24
CA ARG A 112 -30.76 6.14 13.14
C ARG A 112 -31.05 5.30 11.89
N ALA A 113 -31.60 4.10 12.04
CA ALA A 113 -31.95 3.21 10.94
C ALA A 113 -32.87 3.82 9.87
N THR A 114 -33.80 4.68 10.28
CA THR A 114 -34.72 5.36 9.35
C THR A 114 -34.32 6.80 9.07
N ALA A 115 -33.51 7.42 9.94
CA ALA A 115 -33.01 8.77 9.74
C ALA A 115 -31.89 8.81 8.68
N ILE A 116 -30.97 7.84 8.75
CA ILE A 116 -29.88 7.69 7.78
C ILE A 116 -30.51 7.30 6.44
N MET A 117 -30.33 8.16 5.44
CA MET A 117 -30.90 7.93 4.11
C MET A 117 -30.21 6.77 3.40
N TRP A 118 -30.92 6.15 2.45
CA TRP A 118 -30.27 5.31 1.45
C TRP A 118 -29.26 6.15 0.67
N CYS A 119 -28.05 5.63 0.51
CA CYS A 119 -27.00 6.32 -0.23
C CYS A 119 -26.68 5.55 -1.51
N LEU A 120 -26.52 6.28 -2.61
CA LEU A 120 -26.08 5.69 -3.87
C LEU A 120 -24.71 5.05 -3.69
N ASP A 121 -24.49 3.88 -4.30
CA ASP A 121 -23.20 3.17 -4.42
C ASP A 121 -22.13 3.97 -5.21
N SER A 122 -22.32 5.27 -5.42
CA SER A 122 -21.40 6.14 -6.13
C SER A 122 -20.16 6.36 -5.25
N GLY A 123 -19.10 5.60 -5.52
CA GLY A 123 -17.79 5.89 -4.97
C GLY A 123 -16.95 4.70 -4.55
N ILE A 124 -17.49 3.48 -4.48
CA ILE A 124 -16.75 2.32 -3.96
C ILE A 124 -15.43 2.15 -4.68
N MET A 125 -14.34 2.44 -3.98
CA MET A 125 -12.99 2.28 -4.53
C MET A 125 -12.77 0.80 -4.85
N LYS A 126 -12.76 0.49 -6.15
CA LYS A 126 -12.53 -0.87 -6.67
C LYS A 126 -11.07 -1.27 -6.61
N GLU A 127 -10.18 -0.28 -6.55
CA GLU A 127 -8.75 -0.51 -6.54
C GLU A 127 -8.31 -1.12 -5.21
N LEU A 128 -7.62 -2.25 -5.31
CA LEU A 128 -7.06 -2.94 -4.17
C LEU A 128 -5.58 -2.60 -4.05
N VAL A 129 -5.07 -2.67 -2.83
CA VAL A 129 -3.63 -2.58 -2.60
C VAL A 129 -2.91 -3.64 -3.43
N ASN A 130 -1.81 -3.23 -4.08
CA ASN A 130 -1.05 -4.09 -4.97
C ASN A 130 -0.56 -5.34 -4.22
N SER A 131 -0.84 -6.53 -4.75
CA SER A 131 -0.41 -7.81 -4.18
C SER A 131 1.10 -7.94 -3.97
N GLU A 132 1.91 -7.23 -4.77
CA GLU A 132 3.38 -7.21 -4.62
C GLU A 132 3.83 -6.53 -3.32
N VAL A 133 2.98 -5.74 -2.65
CA VAL A 133 3.36 -5.03 -1.41
C VAL A 133 3.79 -5.99 -0.31
N GLY A 134 3.22 -7.21 -0.28
CA GLY A 134 3.60 -8.24 0.69
C GLY A 134 5.05 -8.69 0.50
N TYR A 135 5.49 -8.84 -0.76
CA TYR A 135 6.88 -9.18 -1.07
C TYR A 135 7.83 -8.04 -0.69
N VAL A 136 7.46 -6.80 -1.02
CA VAL A 136 8.26 -5.61 -0.68
C VAL A 136 8.44 -5.50 0.84
N LEU A 137 7.36 -5.57 1.62
CA LEU A 137 7.44 -5.47 3.08
C LEU A 137 8.18 -6.66 3.70
N ALA A 138 8.06 -7.86 3.14
CA ALA A 138 8.85 -9.01 3.57
C ALA A 138 10.36 -8.82 3.33
N LYS A 139 10.73 -8.27 2.16
CA LYS A 139 12.12 -7.93 1.81
C LYS A 139 12.76 -6.97 2.83
N TYR A 140 12.01 -5.98 3.30
CA TYR A 140 12.46 -5.02 4.33
C TYR A 140 12.22 -5.49 5.79
N LYS A 141 11.73 -6.72 6.00
CA LYS A 141 11.40 -7.30 7.32
C LYS A 141 10.31 -6.55 8.10
N GLU A 142 9.41 -5.87 7.39
CA GLU A 142 8.31 -5.07 7.93
C GLU A 142 6.98 -5.85 7.93
N LEU A 143 7.01 -7.10 8.40
CA LEU A 143 5.81 -7.94 8.50
C LEU A 143 4.67 -7.34 9.36
N PRO A 144 4.95 -6.61 10.47
CA PRO A 144 3.89 -5.94 11.23
C PRO A 144 3.10 -4.92 10.39
N VAL A 145 3.79 -4.19 9.52
CA VAL A 145 3.19 -3.19 8.62
C VAL A 145 2.28 -3.89 7.61
N TYR A 146 2.75 -4.99 7.01
CA TYR A 146 1.92 -5.80 6.11
C TYR A 146 0.65 -6.30 6.80
N LYS A 147 0.74 -6.78 8.05
CA LYS A 147 -0.42 -7.22 8.83
C LYS A 147 -1.39 -6.08 9.11
N ALA A 148 -0.89 -4.89 9.44
CA ALA A 148 -1.72 -3.70 9.64
C ALA A 148 -2.46 -3.34 8.34
N MET A 149 -1.74 -3.27 7.22
CA MET A 149 -2.30 -3.02 5.89
C MET A 149 -3.37 -4.04 5.49
N ALA A 150 -3.08 -5.33 5.62
CA ALA A 150 -4.04 -6.39 5.31
C ALA A 150 -5.29 -6.30 6.19
N LYS A 151 -5.12 -5.98 7.49
CA LYS A 151 -6.25 -5.74 8.39
C LYS A 151 -7.07 -4.53 7.94
N GLY A 152 -6.43 -3.41 7.61
CA GLY A 152 -7.08 -2.21 7.11
C GLY A 152 -7.91 -2.48 5.85
N GLN A 153 -7.31 -3.15 4.86
CA GLN A 153 -7.96 -3.54 3.61
C GLN A 153 -9.19 -4.44 3.85
N ASN A 154 -9.05 -5.46 4.70
CA ASN A 154 -10.14 -6.39 5.02
C ASN A 154 -11.28 -5.68 5.79
N SER A 155 -10.92 -4.80 6.72
CA SER A 155 -11.87 -3.95 7.44
C SER A 155 -12.64 -3.03 6.48
N TYR A 156 -11.95 -2.45 5.49
CA TYR A 156 -12.58 -1.64 4.44
C TYR A 156 -13.61 -2.44 3.64
N GLN A 157 -13.22 -3.59 3.10
CA GLN A 157 -14.15 -4.45 2.35
C GLN A 157 -15.36 -4.86 3.19
N LYS A 158 -15.14 -5.19 4.47
CA LYS A 158 -16.22 -5.51 5.40
C LYS A 158 -17.16 -4.34 5.62
N SER A 159 -16.64 -3.12 5.84
CA SER A 159 -17.48 -1.93 6.01
C SER A 159 -18.31 -1.63 4.77
N ILE A 160 -17.72 -1.69 3.59
CA ILE A 160 -18.46 -1.52 2.32
C ILE A 160 -19.57 -2.57 2.19
N SER A 161 -19.28 -3.85 2.49
CA SER A 161 -20.30 -4.90 2.42
C SER A 161 -21.48 -4.67 3.39
N LEU A 162 -21.22 -4.07 4.56
CA LEU A 162 -22.26 -3.72 5.53
C LEU A 162 -23.08 -2.52 5.06
N ILE A 163 -22.46 -1.52 4.45
CA ILE A 163 -23.14 -0.38 3.82
C ILE A 163 -24.08 -0.89 2.71
N GLN A 164 -23.57 -1.73 1.81
CA GLN A 164 -24.35 -2.34 0.72
C GLN A 164 -25.52 -3.16 1.27
N ARG A 165 -25.25 -4.07 2.22
CA ARG A 165 -26.31 -4.89 2.84
C ARG A 165 -27.39 -4.04 3.50
N ARG A 166 -27.02 -2.94 4.16
CA ARG A 166 -27.98 -2.01 4.77
C ARG A 166 -28.80 -1.33 3.68
N ASN A 167 -28.16 -0.88 2.61
CA ASN A 167 -28.81 -0.22 1.48
C ASN A 167 -29.78 -1.16 0.75
N GLU A 168 -29.40 -2.41 0.48
CA GLU A 168 -30.27 -3.44 -0.12
C GLU A 168 -31.49 -3.72 0.76
N LEU A 169 -31.30 -3.83 2.07
CA LEU A 169 -32.39 -4.05 3.01
C LEU A 169 -33.37 -2.87 3.02
N TYR A 170 -32.83 -1.65 3.05
CA TYR A 170 -33.63 -0.44 3.02
C TYR A 170 -34.38 -0.26 1.69
N ASP A 171 -33.71 -0.53 0.57
CA ASP A 171 -34.31 -0.43 -0.76
C ASP A 171 -35.39 -1.50 -0.98
N SER A 172 -35.19 -2.73 -0.49
CA SER A 172 -36.21 -3.77 -0.50
C SER A 172 -37.51 -3.34 0.19
N TYR A 173 -37.40 -2.64 1.32
CA TYR A 173 -38.56 -2.08 2.02
C TYR A 173 -39.18 -0.92 1.23
N ARG A 174 -38.34 -0.05 0.66
CA ARG A 174 -38.77 1.09 -0.16
C ARG A 174 -39.57 0.65 -1.38
N THR A 175 -39.02 -0.26 -2.20
CA THR A 175 -39.64 -0.78 -3.42
C THR A 175 -40.94 -1.52 -3.12
N SER A 176 -41.01 -2.23 -1.99
CA SER A 176 -42.26 -2.87 -1.55
C SER A 176 -43.33 -1.85 -1.12
N LEU A 177 -42.92 -0.63 -0.76
CA LEU A 177 -43.76 0.50 -0.39
C LEU A 177 -43.93 1.54 -1.51
N ASP A 178 -43.57 1.24 -2.77
CA ASP A 178 -43.42 2.20 -3.90
C ASP A 178 -44.65 3.11 -4.14
N LYS A 179 -45.85 2.65 -3.73
CA LYS A 179 -47.10 3.44 -3.82
C LYS A 179 -47.26 4.47 -2.69
N LYS A 180 -46.50 4.34 -1.60
CA LYS A 180 -46.60 5.11 -0.35
C LYS A 180 -45.36 5.97 -0.06
N VAL A 181 -44.19 5.63 -0.60
CA VAL A 181 -42.93 6.36 -0.35
C VAL A 181 -42.30 6.79 -1.67
N LYS A 182 -42.16 8.11 -1.88
CA LYS A 182 -41.46 8.66 -3.05
C LYS A 182 -39.95 8.41 -2.94
N MET A 183 -39.29 8.24 -4.09
CA MET A 183 -37.83 8.17 -4.20
C MET A 183 -37.17 9.40 -3.54
N GLY A 184 -36.19 9.16 -2.68
CA GLY A 184 -35.48 10.22 -1.94
C GLY A 184 -36.09 10.57 -0.58
N ASN A 185 -37.26 10.03 -0.20
CA ASN A 185 -37.83 10.25 1.13
C ASN A 185 -37.46 9.12 2.09
N ASN A 186 -37.33 9.46 3.38
CA ASN A 186 -37.16 8.47 4.43
C ASN A 186 -38.44 7.64 4.65
N ILE A 187 -38.28 6.34 4.86
CA ILE A 187 -39.39 5.45 5.17
C ILE A 187 -39.79 5.69 6.62
N GLY A 188 -41.04 6.12 6.84
CA GLY A 188 -41.59 6.28 8.18
C GLY A 188 -41.58 4.95 8.93
N ILE A 189 -41.20 4.98 10.21
CA ILE A 189 -41.12 3.80 11.08
C ILE A 189 -42.44 3.01 11.09
N HIS A 190 -43.56 3.73 11.19
CA HIS A 190 -44.90 3.14 11.20
C HIS A 190 -45.18 2.30 9.94
N LEU A 191 -44.71 2.73 8.77
CA LEU A 191 -44.90 1.99 7.51
C LEU A 191 -44.12 0.68 7.52
N ILE A 192 -42.89 0.69 8.03
CA ILE A 192 -42.06 -0.52 8.13
C ILE A 192 -42.77 -1.55 9.03
N VAL A 193 -43.32 -1.08 10.14
CA VAL A 193 -43.90 -1.94 11.18
C VAL A 193 -45.25 -2.49 10.73
N GLU A 194 -46.08 -1.66 10.10
CA GLU A 194 -47.38 -2.07 9.57
C GLU A 194 -47.24 -3.12 8.45
N HIS A 195 -46.25 -2.99 7.57
CA HIS A 195 -46.12 -3.85 6.38
C HIS A 195 -45.16 -5.03 6.56
N PHE A 196 -44.11 -4.88 7.37
CA PHE A 196 -43.06 -5.90 7.54
C PHE A 196 -42.93 -6.39 8.98
N GLY A 197 -43.60 -5.76 9.95
CA GLY A 197 -43.53 -6.11 11.37
C GLY A 197 -42.25 -5.67 12.07
N TYR A 198 -42.26 -5.78 13.40
CA TYR A 198 -41.18 -5.35 14.29
C TYR A 198 -39.83 -6.03 14.00
N ASN A 199 -39.84 -7.32 13.63
CA ASN A 199 -38.62 -8.08 13.36
C ASN A 199 -37.78 -7.46 12.23
N ASN A 200 -38.43 -6.97 11.18
CA ASN A 200 -37.76 -6.38 10.03
C ASN A 200 -37.19 -4.98 10.33
N LEU A 201 -37.87 -4.22 11.21
CA LEU A 201 -37.32 -2.98 11.75
C LEU A 201 -36.09 -3.23 12.63
N CYS A 202 -36.16 -4.22 13.53
CA CYS A 202 -35.02 -4.61 14.38
C CYS A 202 -33.81 -5.00 13.52
N ARG A 203 -34.04 -5.80 12.48
CA ARG A 203 -32.98 -6.20 11.54
C ARG A 203 -32.34 -4.99 10.86
N LEU A 204 -33.12 -4.00 10.44
CA LEU A 204 -32.61 -2.76 9.85
C LEU A 204 -31.81 -1.93 10.86
N TYR A 205 -32.31 -1.84 12.09
CA TYR A 205 -31.62 -1.19 13.21
C TYR A 205 -30.25 -1.83 13.47
N ASP A 206 -30.22 -3.13 13.77
CA ASP A 206 -28.98 -3.87 14.05
C ASP A 206 -27.97 -3.78 12.91
N THR A 207 -28.44 -3.84 11.65
CA THR A 207 -27.57 -3.73 10.49
C THR A 207 -26.99 -2.32 10.37
N THR A 208 -27.79 -1.29 10.63
CA THR A 208 -27.34 0.11 10.60
C THR A 208 -26.32 0.40 11.71
N GLU A 209 -26.57 -0.09 12.92
CA GLU A 209 -25.66 0.10 14.05
C GLU A 209 -24.32 -0.63 13.86
N LYS A 210 -24.34 -1.87 13.36
CA LYS A 210 -23.12 -2.61 12.98
C LYS A 210 -22.35 -1.94 11.85
N MET A 211 -23.07 -1.34 10.89
CA MET A 211 -22.46 -0.58 9.80
C MET A 211 -21.72 0.65 10.34
N ILE A 212 -22.34 1.44 11.23
CA ILE A 212 -21.71 2.60 11.87
C ILE A 212 -20.44 2.19 12.62
N GLU A 213 -20.52 1.17 13.48
CA GLU A 213 -19.39 0.66 14.24
C GLU A 213 -18.25 0.20 13.32
N SER A 214 -18.59 -0.55 12.27
CA SER A 214 -17.60 -1.03 11.29
C SER A 214 -16.93 0.13 10.56
N VAL A 215 -17.65 1.19 10.19
CA VAL A 215 -17.04 2.37 9.54
C VAL A 215 -16.02 3.04 10.46
N ASP A 216 -16.37 3.26 11.73
CA ASP A 216 -15.46 3.87 12.70
C ASP A 216 -14.21 3.03 12.97
N GLU A 217 -14.38 1.73 13.19
CA GLU A 217 -13.25 0.81 13.40
C GLU A 217 -12.32 0.76 12.18
N THR A 218 -12.91 0.77 10.98
CA THR A 218 -12.15 0.74 9.73
C THR A 218 -11.36 2.01 9.50
N ILE A 219 -11.94 3.19 9.74
CA ILE A 219 -11.22 4.46 9.66
C ILE A 219 -9.99 4.43 10.57
N ILE A 220 -10.13 3.94 11.81
CA ILE A 220 -9.02 3.81 12.76
C ILE A 220 -7.95 2.82 12.24
N ASN A 221 -8.36 1.67 11.72
CA ASN A 221 -7.43 0.66 11.20
C ASN A 221 -6.69 1.14 9.94
N LEU A 222 -7.37 1.85 9.03
CA LEU A 222 -6.76 2.45 7.85
C LEU A 222 -5.78 3.54 8.23
N ASN A 223 -6.16 4.42 9.16
CA ASN A 223 -5.27 5.49 9.63
C ASN A 223 -3.96 4.93 10.21
N LYS A 224 -4.06 3.92 11.07
CA LYS A 224 -2.89 3.21 11.61
C LYS A 224 -2.03 2.58 10.52
N SER A 225 -2.65 2.06 9.45
CA SER A 225 -1.93 1.47 8.33
C SER A 225 -1.16 2.54 7.54
N LEU A 226 -1.78 3.69 7.27
CA LEU A 226 -1.14 4.83 6.60
C LEU A 226 0.07 5.35 7.38
N ASP A 227 -0.06 5.50 8.70
CA ASP A 227 1.05 5.92 9.56
C ASP A 227 2.22 4.92 9.52
N CYS A 228 1.92 3.61 9.55
CA CYS A 228 2.93 2.56 9.46
C CYS A 228 3.66 2.57 8.10
N ILE A 229 2.93 2.81 6.99
CA ILE A 229 3.52 2.90 5.65
C ILE A 229 4.46 4.12 5.57
N ALA A 230 4.00 5.29 6.03
CA ALA A 230 4.81 6.51 6.01
C ALA A 230 6.11 6.34 6.81
N GLN A 231 6.03 5.76 8.02
CA GLN A 231 7.21 5.44 8.83
C GLN A 231 8.16 4.46 8.13
N THR A 232 7.61 3.44 7.46
CA THR A 232 8.39 2.45 6.69
C THR A 232 9.11 3.10 5.52
N MET A 233 8.43 3.99 4.80
CA MET A 233 9.01 4.72 3.67
C MET A 233 10.15 5.63 4.14
N ASN A 234 9.94 6.40 5.20
CA ASN A 234 10.99 7.27 5.76
C ASN A 234 12.20 6.49 6.29
N LYS A 235 11.98 5.27 6.80
CA LYS A 235 13.05 4.40 7.33
C LYS A 235 13.93 3.79 6.24
N HIS A 236 13.33 3.31 5.14
CA HIS A 236 14.05 2.55 4.11
C HIS A 236 14.34 3.35 2.84
N PHE A 237 13.71 4.51 2.67
CA PHE A 237 13.88 5.42 1.52
C PHE A 237 14.03 6.88 1.98
N PRO A 238 15.03 7.23 2.82
CA PRO A 238 15.18 8.57 3.41
C PRO A 238 15.68 9.65 2.44
N ASP A 239 16.15 9.28 1.24
CA ASP A 239 16.79 10.20 0.31
C ASP A 239 15.80 11.22 -0.29
N ASP A 240 16.27 12.45 -0.55
CA ASP A 240 15.51 13.54 -1.22
C ASP A 240 15.01 13.15 -2.64
N GLU A 241 15.53 12.06 -3.21
CA GLU A 241 15.04 11.51 -4.48
C GLU A 241 13.61 10.94 -4.37
N TYR A 242 13.15 10.63 -3.15
CA TYR A 242 11.88 10.00 -2.87
C TYR A 242 10.91 10.95 -2.17
N THR A 243 9.64 10.90 -2.55
CA THR A 243 8.61 11.70 -1.86
C THR A 243 8.37 11.11 -0.48
N ASN A 244 8.78 11.84 0.55
CA ASN A 244 8.44 11.51 1.92
C ASN A 244 6.98 11.84 2.17
N LEU A 245 6.26 10.86 2.72
CA LEU A 245 4.86 11.02 3.06
C LEU A 245 4.76 11.58 4.47
N GLU A 246 4.01 12.66 4.62
CA GLU A 246 3.61 13.14 5.94
C GLU A 246 2.55 12.19 6.53
N SER A 247 2.52 12.08 7.86
CA SER A 247 1.42 11.36 8.54
C SER A 247 0.09 11.96 8.09
N PHE A 248 -0.88 11.07 7.82
CA PHE A 248 -2.21 11.46 7.34
C PHE A 248 -2.96 12.31 8.38
N THR A 249 -2.68 12.12 9.67
CA THR A 249 -3.25 12.94 10.76
C THR A 249 -2.49 14.25 10.91
N LYS A 250 -2.82 15.26 10.08
CA LYS A 250 -2.49 16.65 10.40
C LYS A 250 -3.34 17.13 11.60
N SER A 251 -2.72 17.93 12.47
CA SER A 251 -3.41 18.58 13.61
C SER A 251 -4.62 19.38 13.12
N GLY A 252 -5.80 19.12 13.70
CA GLY A 252 -7.06 19.79 13.34
C GLY A 252 -8.15 18.90 12.74
N TYR A 253 -7.86 17.62 12.47
CA TYR A 253 -8.86 16.62 12.00
C TYR A 253 -9.29 15.62 13.10
N GLU A 254 -8.91 15.87 14.36
CA GLU A 254 -9.11 14.97 15.50
C GLU A 254 -10.60 14.61 15.71
N ASP A 255 -11.48 15.60 15.57
CA ASP A 255 -12.93 15.47 15.68
C ASP A 255 -13.57 14.53 14.65
N ILE A 256 -12.88 14.22 13.54
CA ILE A 256 -13.40 13.33 12.50
C ILE A 256 -13.11 11.85 12.84
N PHE A 257 -12.07 11.60 13.65
CA PHE A 257 -11.71 10.27 14.13
C PHE A 257 -12.47 9.85 15.39
N GLU A 258 -13.25 10.75 16.01
CA GLU A 258 -14.10 10.43 17.15
C GLU A 258 -15.10 9.33 16.82
N ARG A 259 -15.23 8.35 17.72
CA ARG A 259 -16.20 7.27 17.54
C ARG A 259 -17.62 7.81 17.67
N CYS A 260 -18.52 7.28 16.86
CA CYS A 260 -19.94 7.54 16.96
C CYS A 260 -20.43 7.20 18.38
N PRO A 261 -21.33 8.02 18.97
CA PRO A 261 -21.95 7.69 20.24
C PRO A 261 -22.70 6.36 20.15
N LYS A 262 -22.72 5.66 21.29
CA LYS A 262 -23.43 4.38 21.43
C LYS A 262 -24.91 4.56 21.06
N PRO A 263 -25.54 3.51 20.49
CA PRO A 263 -26.96 3.54 20.19
C PRO A 263 -27.77 3.85 21.45
N MET A 264 -28.77 4.74 21.32
CA MET A 264 -29.69 5.04 22.41
C MET A 264 -30.62 3.86 22.74
N ILE A 265 -30.83 2.96 21.78
CA ILE A 265 -31.68 1.78 21.91
C ILE A 265 -30.76 0.56 21.92
N CYS A 266 -30.65 -0.10 23.08
CA CYS A 266 -29.70 -1.19 23.26
C CYS A 266 -30.35 -2.58 23.08
N ASN A 267 -31.67 -2.66 23.14
CA ASN A 267 -32.38 -3.93 23.06
C ASN A 267 -33.76 -3.81 22.37
N LEU A 268 -34.27 -4.96 21.93
CA LEU A 268 -35.54 -5.08 21.21
C LEU A 268 -36.74 -4.62 22.06
N GLN A 269 -36.70 -4.82 23.37
CA GLN A 269 -37.77 -4.39 24.27
C GLN A 269 -37.87 -2.85 24.37
N GLU A 270 -36.73 -2.15 24.38
CA GLU A 270 -36.67 -0.69 24.33
C GLU A 270 -37.19 -0.16 22.99
N LEU A 271 -36.81 -0.81 21.88
CA LEU A 271 -37.31 -0.43 20.55
C LEU A 271 -38.84 -0.54 20.49
N MET A 272 -39.39 -1.66 20.97
CA MET A 272 -40.84 -1.87 21.03
C MET A 272 -41.53 -0.84 21.94
N LYS A 273 -40.98 -0.56 23.13
CA LYS A 273 -41.54 0.46 24.05
C LYS A 273 -41.58 1.85 23.45
N ILE A 274 -40.51 2.28 22.77
CA ILE A 274 -40.44 3.58 22.11
C ILE A 274 -41.49 3.68 21.01
N MET A 275 -41.74 2.59 20.30
CA MET A 275 -42.76 2.57 19.26
C MET A 275 -44.18 2.60 19.82
N ASP A 276 -44.47 1.84 20.87
CA ASP A 276 -45.79 1.84 21.51
C ASP A 276 -46.14 3.22 22.09
N SER A 277 -45.11 4.01 22.47
CA SER A 277 -45.29 5.41 22.87
C SER A 277 -45.46 6.40 21.73
N ASN A 278 -45.01 6.08 20.51
CA ASN A 278 -45.09 6.96 19.33
C ASN A 278 -46.31 6.68 18.43
N ILE A 279 -46.99 5.54 18.64
CA ILE A 279 -48.20 5.15 17.90
C ILE A 279 -49.50 5.66 18.59
N ARG A 280 -49.40 6.16 19.83
CA ARG A 280 -50.50 6.83 20.56
C ARG A 280 -50.43 8.33 20.36
#